data_AF-A0A2E8JGW5-F1
#
_entry.id   AF-A0A2E8JGW5-F1
#
_cell.length_a   1.000
_cell.length_b   1.000
_cell.length_c   1.000
_cell.angle_alpha   90.00
_cell.angle_beta   90.00
_cell.angle_gamma   90.00
#
_symmetry.space_group_name_H-M   'P 1'
#
loop_
_entity.id
_entity.type
_entity.pdbx_description
1 polymer ?
#
loop_
_entity_poly.entity_id
_entity_poly.type
_entity_poly.pdbx_seq_one_letter_code
_entity_poly.pdbx_strand_id
1 'polypeptide(L)'
;MIPLVVVPFLFSCGDGGIDSNQGGASEKQTMEAEIAKLKERVKKLESEESLETKSALKDSQLEPKASGAPFARLSPFTEVSCDKDKALVAFSDKRYELISIDGLSTKQILDFCRETFSTRWEKRFAEDLVEVMSGMGKEAGTIVSLVLKELDTNNLITVPDAPMTAENRRAVWESRQ
;
A
#
# COMPACT_ATOMS: atom_id res chain seq x y z
N MET A 1 -16.01 -32.95 -49.59
CA MET A 1 -15.63 -32.90 -51.02
C MET A 1 -16.32 -31.70 -51.65
N ILE A 2 -15.53 -30.76 -52.18
CA ILE A 2 -15.96 -29.54 -52.85
C ILE A 2 -16.05 -29.82 -54.36
N PRO A 3 -16.93 -29.15 -55.11
CA PRO A 3 -16.46 -28.29 -56.21
C PRO A 3 -17.16 -26.90 -56.15
N LEU A 4 -16.48 -25.74 -56.20
CA LEU A 4 -15.89 -25.05 -57.38
C LEU A 4 -16.92 -25.01 -58.53
N VAL A 5 -17.48 -23.87 -58.97
CA VAL A 5 -16.85 -22.91 -59.91
C VAL A 5 -17.90 -21.80 -60.26
N VAL A 6 -17.49 -20.52 -60.15
CA VAL A 6 -17.76 -19.34 -61.04
C VAL A 6 -19.13 -18.64 -61.12
N VAL A 7 -19.01 -17.31 -61.06
CA VAL A 7 -19.99 -16.20 -61.17
C VAL A 7 -20.38 -15.92 -62.64
N PRO A 8 -21.53 -15.28 -62.91
CA PRO A 8 -21.45 -14.09 -63.76
C PRO A 8 -22.29 -12.88 -63.29
N PHE A 9 -21.70 -11.72 -63.60
CA PHE A 9 -22.19 -10.34 -63.58
C PHE A 9 -23.47 -10.10 -64.40
N LEU A 10 -24.34 -9.20 -63.94
CA LEU A 10 -25.07 -8.19 -64.75
C LEU A 10 -25.41 -6.98 -63.83
N PHE A 11 -24.67 -5.87 -63.93
CA PHE A 11 -25.02 -4.63 -64.66
C PHE A 11 -26.34 -3.95 -64.25
N SER A 12 -26.23 -2.87 -63.48
CA SER A 12 -27.16 -1.74 -63.55
C SER A 12 -26.35 -0.45 -63.49
N CYS A 13 -26.33 0.28 -64.60
CA CYS A 13 -25.81 1.64 -64.69
C CYS A 13 -26.72 2.61 -63.92
N GLY A 14 -26.11 3.61 -63.30
CA GLY A 14 -26.78 4.77 -62.71
C GLY A 14 -25.82 5.95 -62.73
N ASP A 15 -25.95 6.74 -63.79
CA ASP A 15 -25.20 7.95 -64.13
C ASP A 15 -25.51 9.09 -63.16
N GLY A 16 -24.55 9.97 -62.90
CA GLY A 16 -24.73 11.15 -62.04
C GLY A 16 -23.42 11.76 -61.57
N GLY A 17 -22.70 12.41 -62.47
CA GLY A 17 -21.57 13.27 -62.11
C GLY A 17 -22.02 14.58 -61.47
N ILE A 18 -21.18 15.16 -60.60
CA ILE A 18 -20.88 16.60 -60.56
C ILE A 18 -19.44 16.76 -60.03
N ASP A 19 -18.79 17.79 -60.56
CA ASP A 19 -17.38 18.17 -60.54
C ASP A 19 -16.71 18.52 -59.19
N SER A 20 -15.38 18.64 -59.30
CA SER A 20 -14.53 19.66 -58.66
C SER A 20 -14.02 19.44 -57.22
N ASN A 21 -12.85 18.80 -57.15
CA ASN A 21 -11.59 19.39 -56.65
C ASN A 21 -11.67 20.73 -55.88
N GLN A 22 -11.36 20.73 -54.57
CA GLN A 22 -10.46 21.72 -53.91
C GLN A 22 -10.31 21.47 -52.40
N GLY A 23 -9.06 21.51 -51.90
CA GLY A 23 -8.79 21.99 -50.53
C GLY A 23 -8.17 21.04 -49.49
N GLY A 24 -7.65 19.87 -49.85
CA GLY A 24 -7.11 18.90 -48.88
C GLY A 24 -5.68 19.12 -48.37
N ALA A 25 -5.16 20.35 -48.38
CA ALA A 25 -3.75 20.63 -48.05
C ALA A 25 -3.52 21.69 -46.95
N SER A 26 -4.56 22.35 -46.43
CA SER A 26 -4.39 23.46 -45.47
C SER A 26 -4.55 23.05 -44.00
N GLU A 27 -5.38 22.05 -43.67
CA GLU A 27 -5.67 21.70 -42.25
C GLU A 27 -4.63 20.80 -41.57
N LYS A 28 -3.89 19.97 -42.33
CA LYS A 28 -2.83 19.13 -41.72
C LYS A 28 -1.61 19.92 -41.28
N GLN A 29 -1.25 20.98 -42.02
CA GLN A 29 -0.11 21.83 -41.67
C GLN A 29 -0.40 22.75 -40.48
N THR A 30 -1.65 23.12 -40.27
CA THR A 30 -2.08 23.92 -39.10
C THR A 30 -2.09 23.09 -37.82
N MET A 31 -2.54 21.83 -37.88
CA MET A 31 -2.52 20.94 -36.71
C MET A 31 -1.09 20.59 -36.24
N GLU A 32 -0.15 20.34 -37.15
CA GLU A 32 1.25 20.07 -36.76
C GLU A 32 1.92 21.30 -36.14
N ALA A 33 1.61 22.50 -36.63
CA ALA A 33 2.08 23.76 -36.05
C ALA A 33 1.47 24.01 -34.67
N GLU A 34 0.19 23.69 -34.46
CA GLU A 34 -0.45 23.79 -33.14
C GLU A 34 0.12 22.77 -32.14
N ILE A 35 0.39 21.54 -32.57
CA ILE A 35 1.01 20.52 -31.71
C ILE A 35 2.43 20.94 -31.30
N ALA A 36 3.22 21.50 -32.22
CA ALA A 36 4.55 22.02 -31.90
C ALA A 36 4.48 23.20 -30.91
N LYS A 37 3.52 24.11 -31.11
CA LYS A 37 3.28 25.25 -30.20
C LYS A 37 2.79 24.82 -28.82
N LEU A 38 1.97 23.77 -28.74
CA LEU A 38 1.51 23.19 -27.48
C LEU A 38 2.65 22.48 -26.74
N LYS A 39 3.53 21.75 -27.45
CA LYS A 39 4.72 21.12 -26.87
C LYS A 39 5.70 22.13 -26.27
N GLU A 40 5.93 23.25 -26.95
CA GLU A 40 6.78 24.31 -26.44
C GLU A 40 6.17 24.99 -25.19
N ARG A 41 4.84 25.14 -25.15
CA ARG A 41 4.13 25.64 -23.96
C ARG A 41 4.20 24.67 -22.79
N VAL A 42 4.07 23.37 -23.02
CA VAL A 42 4.23 22.34 -21.97
C VAL A 42 5.65 22.36 -21.41
N LYS A 43 6.68 22.41 -22.28
CA LYS A 43 8.08 22.50 -21.84
C LYS A 43 8.37 23.77 -21.04
N LYS A 44 7.76 24.90 -21.43
CA LYS A 44 7.86 26.16 -20.69
C LYS A 44 7.17 26.07 -19.31
N LEU A 45 5.99 25.46 -19.25
CA LEU A 45 5.26 25.24 -18.00
C LEU A 45 6.00 24.27 -17.05
N GLU A 46 6.62 23.20 -17.57
CA GLU A 46 7.46 22.28 -16.78
C GLU A 46 8.70 23.00 -16.20
N SER A 47 9.23 24.01 -16.89
CA SER A 47 10.34 24.83 -16.40
C SER A 47 9.92 25.91 -15.38
N GLU A 48 8.66 26.34 -15.41
CA GLU A 48 8.09 27.37 -14.51
C GLU A 48 7.45 26.76 -13.25
N GLU A 49 7.00 25.50 -13.29
CA GLU A 49 6.58 24.72 -12.11
C GLU A 49 7.77 24.35 -11.19
N SER A 50 9.01 24.54 -11.67
CA SER A 50 10.26 24.29 -10.92
C SER A 50 10.60 25.38 -9.88
N LEU A 51 9.81 26.46 -9.75
CA LEU A 51 10.10 27.58 -8.83
C LEU A 51 8.97 27.98 -7.87
N GLU A 52 7.81 27.33 -7.89
CA GLU A 52 6.74 27.53 -6.89
C GLU A 52 6.30 26.26 -6.14
N THR A 53 7.09 25.18 -6.23
CA THR A 53 7.00 24.02 -5.31
C THR A 53 8.36 23.71 -4.64
N LYS A 54 9.14 24.76 -4.35
CA LYS A 54 10.36 24.67 -3.51
C LYS A 54 10.13 25.07 -2.04
N SER A 55 8.89 25.05 -1.56
CA SER A 55 8.56 25.48 -0.18
C SER A 55 7.65 24.53 0.61
N ALA A 56 7.52 23.25 0.24
CA ALA A 56 6.67 22.33 1.02
C ALA A 56 7.07 20.86 1.09
N LEU A 57 8.21 20.43 0.54
CA LEU A 57 8.74 19.08 0.77
C LEU A 57 10.27 19.09 0.75
N LYS A 58 10.88 19.55 1.84
CA LYS A 58 12.25 19.20 2.20
C LYS A 58 12.31 19.06 3.71
N ASP A 59 12.65 17.85 4.14
CA ASP A 59 12.94 17.45 5.51
C ASP A 59 11.72 17.29 6.45
N SER A 60 10.75 16.49 6.03
CA SER A 60 10.24 15.46 6.94
C SER A 60 11.30 14.36 7.09
N GLN A 61 12.42 14.76 7.71
CA GLN A 61 13.09 13.87 8.64
C GLN A 61 12.01 13.46 9.62
N LEU A 62 11.53 12.22 9.52
CA LEU A 62 11.01 11.53 10.68
C LEU A 62 12.20 11.35 11.62
N GLU A 63 12.57 12.45 12.28
CA GLU A 63 13.23 12.42 13.56
C GLU A 63 12.47 11.37 14.37
N PRO A 64 13.11 10.30 14.85
CA PRO A 64 12.47 9.45 15.84
C PRO A 64 12.08 10.40 16.96
N LYS A 65 10.78 10.59 17.16
CA LYS A 65 10.23 11.53 18.13
C LYS A 65 10.71 11.09 19.51
N ALA A 66 11.89 11.57 19.89
CA ALA A 66 12.45 11.48 21.23
C ALA A 66 11.72 12.47 22.14
N SER A 67 10.38 12.52 22.05
CA SER A 67 9.61 13.06 23.16
C SER A 67 9.73 12.03 24.26
N GLY A 68 10.39 12.36 25.37
CA GLY A 68 10.41 11.53 26.58
C GLY A 68 9.04 11.30 27.23
N ALA A 69 7.95 11.45 26.47
CA ALA A 69 6.61 11.07 26.85
C ALA A 69 6.48 9.54 26.72
N PRO A 70 5.95 8.85 27.74
CA PRO A 70 5.78 7.41 27.70
C PRO A 70 4.76 7.00 26.62
N PHE A 71 5.07 5.93 25.87
CA PHE A 71 4.10 5.31 24.96
C PHE A 71 2.94 4.68 25.71
N ALA A 72 1.77 4.63 25.08
CA ALA A 72 0.61 3.96 25.63
C ALA A 72 0.90 2.45 25.77
N ARG A 73 0.61 1.89 26.95
CA ARG A 73 0.85 0.46 27.25
C ARG A 73 -0.41 -0.34 26.91
N LEU A 74 -0.62 -0.59 25.62
CA LEU A 74 -1.80 -1.29 25.10
C LEU A 74 -1.39 -2.54 24.31
N SER A 75 -2.27 -3.54 24.26
CA SER A 75 -2.09 -4.78 23.50
C SER A 75 -3.44 -5.27 22.99
N PRO A 76 -3.51 -5.92 21.82
CA PRO A 76 -4.71 -6.65 21.39
C PRO A 76 -4.70 -8.09 21.93
N PHE A 77 -3.56 -8.56 22.45
CA PHE A 77 -3.32 -9.92 22.88
C PHE A 77 -3.26 -10.04 24.39
N THR A 78 -3.60 -11.21 24.91
CA THR A 78 -3.47 -11.55 26.35
C THR A 78 -2.24 -12.40 26.67
N GLU A 79 -1.64 -13.03 25.66
CA GLU A 79 -0.37 -13.77 25.75
C GLU A 79 0.42 -13.54 24.46
N VAL A 80 1.75 -13.44 24.56
CA VAL A 80 2.65 -13.34 23.41
C VAL A 80 3.90 -14.18 23.66
N SER A 81 4.23 -15.05 22.72
CA SER A 81 5.46 -15.84 22.69
C SER A 81 6.13 -15.71 21.33
N CYS A 82 7.44 -15.44 21.32
CA CYS A 82 8.22 -15.33 20.09
C CYS A 82 9.04 -16.60 19.88
N ASP A 83 9.07 -17.13 18.65
CA ASP A 83 10.00 -18.17 18.24
C ASP A 83 10.59 -17.79 16.89
N LYS A 84 11.87 -17.39 16.88
CA LYS A 84 12.62 -16.95 15.69
C LYS A 84 11.88 -15.83 14.93
N ASP A 85 11.23 -16.18 13.83
CA ASP A 85 10.51 -15.26 12.93
C ASP A 85 8.99 -15.33 13.10
N LYS A 86 8.53 -16.07 14.11
CA LYS A 86 7.12 -16.29 14.39
C LYS A 86 6.76 -15.71 15.75
N ALA A 87 5.51 -15.28 15.85
CA ALA A 87 4.89 -14.91 17.11
C ALA A 87 3.60 -15.72 17.28
N LEU A 88 3.48 -16.39 18.42
CA LEU A 88 2.24 -17.00 18.88
C LEU A 88 1.57 -16.03 19.83
N VAL A 89 0.29 -15.75 19.59
CA VAL A 89 -0.49 -14.78 20.35
C VAL A 89 -1.80 -15.38 20.82
N ALA A 90 -2.23 -15.04 22.02
CA ALA A 90 -3.58 -15.32 22.48
C ALA A 90 -4.50 -14.12 22.17
N PHE A 91 -5.58 -14.37 21.43
CA PHE A 91 -6.59 -13.39 21.03
C PHE A 91 -7.97 -14.03 21.21
N SER A 92 -8.91 -13.35 21.86
CA SER A 92 -10.26 -13.88 22.13
C SER A 92 -10.25 -15.32 22.68
N ASP A 93 -9.43 -15.55 23.72
CA ASP A 93 -9.26 -16.83 24.42
C ASP A 93 -8.75 -18.01 23.58
N LYS A 94 -8.18 -17.74 22.41
CA LYS A 94 -7.57 -18.74 21.51
C LYS A 94 -6.17 -18.35 21.09
N ARG A 95 -5.32 -19.35 20.81
CA ARG A 95 -3.95 -19.14 20.32
C ARG A 95 -3.89 -19.15 18.81
N TYR A 96 -3.13 -18.22 18.25
CA TYR A 96 -2.90 -18.06 16.82
C TYR A 96 -1.42 -17.82 16.52
N GLU A 97 -1.00 -18.12 15.30
CA GLU A 97 0.23 -17.57 14.72
C GLU A 97 -0.11 -16.18 14.15
N LEU A 98 0.57 -15.14 14.64
CA LEU A 98 0.40 -13.79 14.13
C LEU A 98 1.07 -13.67 12.75
N ILE A 99 0.32 -13.18 11.77
CA ILE A 99 0.82 -12.97 10.40
C ILE A 99 1.15 -11.49 10.16
N SER A 100 0.25 -10.59 10.53
CA SER A 100 0.48 -9.15 10.40
C SER A 100 -0.37 -8.30 11.35
N ILE A 101 0.12 -7.07 11.57
CA ILE A 101 -0.57 -5.98 12.29
C ILE A 101 -0.53 -4.74 11.39
N ASP A 102 -1.69 -4.16 11.05
CA ASP A 102 -1.80 -2.96 10.20
C ASP A 102 -1.00 -3.02 8.88
N GLY A 103 -0.96 -4.22 8.30
CA GLY A 103 -0.24 -4.52 7.06
C GLY A 103 1.27 -4.74 7.22
N LEU A 104 1.82 -4.60 8.43
CA LEU A 104 3.21 -4.99 8.74
C LEU A 104 3.24 -6.48 9.07
N SER A 105 4.05 -7.24 8.34
CA SER A 105 4.24 -8.67 8.64
C SER A 105 4.95 -8.86 9.97
N THR A 106 4.65 -9.95 10.67
CA THR A 106 5.35 -10.34 11.91
C THR A 106 6.86 -10.33 11.74
N LYS A 107 7.36 -10.86 10.61
CA LYS A 107 8.79 -10.85 10.30
C LYS A 107 9.38 -9.43 10.28
N GLN A 108 8.73 -8.49 9.60
CA GLN A 108 9.19 -7.09 9.54
C GLN A 108 9.24 -6.45 10.93
N ILE A 109 8.22 -6.73 11.76
CA ILE A 109 8.14 -6.18 13.11
C ILE A 109 9.25 -6.78 13.99
N LEU A 110 9.47 -8.10 13.91
CA LEU A 110 10.51 -8.79 14.67
C LEU A 110 11.92 -8.40 14.23
N ASP A 111 12.16 -8.23 12.94
CA ASP A 111 13.43 -7.72 12.40
C ASP A 111 13.74 -6.33 12.96
N PHE A 112 12.77 -5.41 12.88
CA PHE A 112 12.89 -4.08 13.48
C PHE A 112 13.19 -4.14 14.98
N CYS A 113 12.52 -5.03 15.72
CA CYS A 113 12.75 -5.18 17.15
C CYS A 113 14.17 -5.66 17.47
N ARG A 114 14.70 -6.62 16.69
CA ARG A 114 16.05 -7.15 16.85
C ARG A 114 17.11 -6.09 16.59
N GLU A 115 16.93 -5.33 15.51
CA GLU A 115 17.83 -4.23 15.13
C GLU A 115 17.84 -3.12 16.17
N THR A 116 16.66 -2.76 16.70
CA THR A 116 16.49 -1.59 17.57
C THR A 116 16.79 -1.88 19.04
N PHE A 117 16.39 -3.06 19.54
CA PHE A 117 16.36 -3.34 20.99
C PHE A 117 17.33 -4.44 21.44
N SER A 118 18.12 -4.99 20.51
CA SER A 118 19.16 -5.99 20.80
C SER A 118 18.58 -7.13 21.67
N THR A 119 19.19 -7.47 22.81
CA THR A 119 18.78 -8.58 23.68
C THR A 119 17.38 -8.44 24.28
N ARG A 120 16.77 -7.25 24.23
CA ARG A 120 15.43 -6.99 24.79
C ARG A 120 14.32 -7.03 23.75
N TRP A 121 14.61 -7.43 22.51
CA TRP A 121 13.68 -7.39 21.38
C TRP A 121 12.37 -8.13 21.65
N GLU A 122 12.42 -9.35 22.23
CA GLU A 122 11.20 -10.13 22.52
C GLU A 122 10.30 -9.41 23.51
N LYS A 123 10.92 -8.84 24.55
CA LYS A 123 10.19 -8.06 25.54
C LYS A 123 9.52 -6.87 24.86
N ARG A 124 10.24 -6.11 24.03
CA ARG A 124 9.67 -4.93 23.35
C ARG A 124 8.53 -5.30 22.41
N PHE A 125 8.65 -6.38 21.67
CA PHE A 125 7.58 -6.87 20.82
C PHE A 125 6.33 -7.27 21.62
N ALA A 126 6.50 -8.03 22.71
CA ALA A 126 5.38 -8.51 23.52
C ALA A 126 4.73 -7.39 24.35
N GLU A 127 5.54 -6.51 24.91
CA GLU A 127 5.14 -5.59 25.96
C GLU A 127 4.96 -4.14 25.50
N ASP A 128 5.67 -3.71 24.47
CA ASP A 128 5.74 -2.31 24.07
C ASP A 128 5.35 -2.15 22.59
N LEU A 129 4.29 -2.86 22.17
CA LEU A 129 3.84 -2.90 20.77
C LEU A 129 3.59 -1.49 20.18
N VAL A 130 3.05 -0.56 20.98
CA VAL A 130 2.82 0.83 20.54
C VAL A 130 4.14 1.56 20.26
N GLU A 131 5.17 1.36 21.09
CA GLU A 131 6.52 1.91 20.88
C GLU A 131 7.13 1.32 19.60
N VAL A 132 7.01 -0.01 19.43
CA VAL A 132 7.51 -0.73 18.26
C VAL A 132 6.87 -0.22 16.97
N MET A 133 5.53 -0.17 16.92
CA MET A 133 4.81 0.29 15.73
C MET A 133 5.11 1.76 15.43
N SER A 134 5.16 2.62 16.45
CA SER A 134 5.53 4.03 16.27
C SER A 134 6.93 4.18 15.71
N GLY A 135 7.89 3.35 16.14
CA GLY A 135 9.25 3.32 15.60
C GLY A 135 9.31 2.89 14.12
N MET A 136 8.32 2.14 13.65
CA MET A 136 8.15 1.75 12.24
C MET A 136 7.31 2.75 11.43
N GLY A 137 6.98 3.92 11.98
CA GLY A 137 6.17 4.95 11.31
C GLY A 137 4.68 4.59 11.22
N LYS A 138 4.19 3.67 12.06
CA LYS A 138 2.78 3.30 12.18
C LYS A 138 2.26 3.70 13.55
N GLU A 139 1.42 4.74 13.61
CA GLU A 139 0.78 5.11 14.87
C GLU A 139 -0.30 4.07 15.22
N ALA A 140 -0.04 3.28 16.27
CA ALA A 140 -1.02 2.34 16.81
C ALA A 140 -2.05 3.11 17.64
N GLY A 141 -3.31 3.10 17.20
CA GLY A 141 -4.43 3.64 17.95
C GLY A 141 -4.93 2.68 19.04
N THR A 142 -6.19 2.88 19.45
CA THR A 142 -6.91 1.93 20.31
C THR A 142 -7.45 0.71 19.56
N ILE A 143 -7.27 0.68 18.24
CA ILE A 143 -7.75 -0.37 17.34
C ILE A 143 -6.66 -0.64 16.30
N VAL A 144 -6.45 -1.91 15.97
CA VAL A 144 -5.53 -2.35 14.91
C VAL A 144 -6.18 -3.45 14.05
N SER A 145 -5.74 -3.57 12.81
CA SER A 145 -6.08 -4.69 11.94
C SER A 145 -5.09 -5.83 12.14
N LEU A 146 -5.60 -7.04 12.33
CA LEU A 146 -4.80 -8.25 12.50
C LEU A 146 -5.06 -9.24 11.36
N VAL A 147 -4.01 -9.93 10.95
CA VAL A 147 -4.12 -11.20 10.24
C VAL A 147 -3.55 -12.28 11.13
N LEU A 148 -4.38 -13.26 11.46
CA LEU A 148 -4.08 -14.37 12.35
C LEU A 148 -4.18 -15.68 11.58
N LYS A 149 -3.38 -16.66 11.97
CA LYS A 149 -3.44 -18.01 11.42
C LYS A 149 -3.78 -19.00 12.51
N GLU A 150 -4.84 -19.77 12.28
CA GLU A 150 -5.25 -20.88 13.16
C GLU A 150 -4.18 -21.97 13.17
N LEU A 151 -3.85 -22.48 14.36
CA LEU A 151 -2.81 -23.50 14.52
C LEU A 151 -3.26 -24.88 14.04
N ASP A 152 -4.55 -25.20 14.19
CA ASP A 152 -5.10 -26.52 13.85
C ASP A 152 -5.38 -26.67 12.36
N THR A 153 -5.98 -25.64 11.75
CA THR A 153 -6.49 -25.68 10.37
C THR A 153 -5.56 -24.99 9.38
N ASN A 154 -4.62 -24.18 9.86
CA ASN A 154 -3.82 -23.24 9.05
C ASN A 154 -4.65 -22.18 8.30
N ASN A 155 -5.93 -21.98 8.65
CA ASN A 155 -6.76 -20.95 8.05
C ASN A 155 -6.31 -19.56 8.48
N LEU A 156 -6.40 -18.60 7.56
CA LEU A 156 -6.17 -17.18 7.83
C LEU A 156 -7.47 -16.50 8.22
N ILE A 157 -7.42 -15.71 9.29
CA ILE A 157 -8.51 -14.90 9.81
C ILE A 157 -8.05 -13.45 9.83
N THR A 158 -8.86 -12.57 9.26
CA THR A 158 -8.64 -11.13 9.32
C THR A 158 -9.57 -10.52 10.37
N VAL A 159 -8.99 -9.76 11.30
CA VAL A 159 -9.73 -9.03 12.34
C VAL A 159 -9.46 -7.54 12.12
N PRO A 160 -10.35 -6.79 11.47
CA PRO A 160 -10.07 -5.40 11.07
C PRO A 160 -10.07 -4.42 12.25
N ASP A 161 -10.72 -4.78 13.36
CA ASP A 161 -11.04 -3.90 14.48
C ASP A 161 -10.64 -4.51 15.84
N ALA A 162 -9.43 -5.07 15.93
CA ALA A 162 -8.93 -5.65 17.17
C ALA A 162 -8.66 -4.58 18.24
N PRO A 163 -9.29 -4.67 19.43
CA PRO A 163 -9.16 -3.65 20.46
C PRO A 163 -7.82 -3.73 21.19
N MET A 164 -7.10 -2.61 21.22
CA MET A 164 -5.87 -2.44 21.99
C MET A 164 -6.22 -1.95 23.40
N THR A 165 -6.07 -2.79 24.42
CA THR A 165 -6.44 -2.45 25.81
C THR A 165 -5.28 -2.56 26.77
N ALA A 166 -5.34 -1.79 27.86
CA ALA A 166 -4.37 -1.86 28.95
C ALA A 166 -4.50 -3.18 29.75
N GLU A 167 -5.71 -3.73 29.81
CA GLU A 167 -5.97 -5.01 30.47
C GLU A 167 -5.32 -6.18 29.75
N ASN A 168 -5.49 -6.26 28.42
CA ASN A 168 -4.79 -7.23 27.57
C ASN A 168 -3.28 -7.11 27.74
N ARG A 169 -2.78 -5.87 27.76
CA ARG A 169 -1.35 -5.63 27.97
C ARG A 169 -0.87 -6.12 29.34
N ARG A 170 -1.66 -5.93 30.40
CA ARG A 170 -1.35 -6.47 31.72
C ARG A 170 -1.31 -8.00 31.71
N ALA A 171 -2.25 -8.67 31.04
CA ALA A 171 -2.23 -10.13 30.89
C ALA A 171 -0.96 -10.63 30.17
N VAL A 172 -0.47 -9.90 29.15
CA VAL A 172 0.81 -10.25 28.49
C VAL A 172 2.00 -10.12 29.44
N TRP A 173 1.98 -9.14 30.36
CA TRP A 173 3.03 -9.01 31.37
C TRP A 173 2.99 -10.19 32.37
N GLU A 174 1.80 -10.53 32.85
CA GLU A 174 1.56 -11.57 33.86
C GLU A 174 1.90 -12.96 33.32
N SER A 175 1.57 -13.26 32.07
CA SER A 175 1.88 -14.55 31.43
C SER A 175 3.37 -14.80 31.20
N ARG A 176 4.23 -13.79 31.40
CA ARG A 176 5.68 -13.85 31.16
C ARG A 176 6.52 -13.72 32.44
N GLN A 177 5.89 -13.60 33.61
CA GLN A 177 6.59 -13.63 34.92
C GLN A 177 7.02 -15.06 35.26
#